data_AF-A0A344UKS0-F1
#
_entry.id   AF-A0A344UKS0-F1
#
_cell.length_a   1.000
_cell.length_b   1.000
_cell.length_c   1.000
_cell.angle_alpha   90.00
_cell.angle_beta   90.00
_cell.angle_gamma   90.00
#
_symmetry.space_group_name_H-M   'P 1'
#
loop_
_entity.id
_entity.type
_entity.pdbx_description
1 polymer ?
#
loop_
_entity_poly.entity_id
_entity_poly.type
_entity_poly.pdbx_seq_one_letter_code
_entity_poly.pdbx_strand_id
1 'polypeptide(L)'
;MQWPEHTQPGQPLFMADGKRGYLVADGMRIWRTLDGGEHWQEIALPSWANQQLTGHPSGNGLLPMVKDSRATFSAYDLADDGALRVAFYVRKAKLASGIGEVTESTLLYRLPLSASLDELARKWMQPEIVLPQQSVMDIKVSRDGNLNLIALQGELQSEKVAETQQRQAAYVQWKDGKESYRHVFDAHVVPGALFIGPQNQLVLAGESLESKQTTSDSITLVSTDQGRSWDETSDGMAYAWYYEGERNRIWKYQLQSLYWRELK
;
A
#
# COMPACT_ATOMS: atom_id res chain seq x y z
N MET A 1 21.66 6.34 -14.84
CA MET A 1 21.99 7.77 -14.58
C MET A 1 22.28 7.91 -13.09
N GLN A 2 23.09 8.88 -12.67
CA GLN A 2 23.18 9.25 -11.25
C GLN A 2 21.82 9.75 -10.74
N TRP A 3 21.61 9.73 -9.42
CA TRP A 3 20.34 10.16 -8.82
C TRP A 3 19.96 11.59 -9.27
N PRO A 4 18.72 11.84 -9.75
CA PRO A 4 18.25 13.19 -10.04
C PRO A 4 18.00 13.97 -8.73
N GLU A 5 19.02 14.65 -8.22
CA GLU A 5 19.05 15.38 -6.94
C GLU A 5 17.91 16.39 -6.73
N HIS A 6 17.27 16.85 -7.80
CA HIS A 6 16.13 17.78 -7.75
C HIS A 6 14.76 17.10 -7.61
N THR A 7 14.73 15.77 -7.47
CA THR A 7 13.51 15.01 -7.21
C THR A 7 13.37 14.79 -5.71
N GLN A 8 12.20 15.04 -5.13
CA GLN A 8 11.95 14.68 -3.74
C GLN A 8 12.19 13.17 -3.57
N PRO A 9 13.06 12.76 -2.63
CA PRO A 9 13.39 11.36 -2.45
C PRO A 9 12.15 10.62 -1.98
N GLY A 10 11.84 9.54 -2.69
CA GLY A 10 10.77 8.61 -2.35
C GLY A 10 11.17 7.60 -1.28
N GLN A 11 10.36 6.55 -1.12
CA GLN A 11 10.71 5.40 -0.29
C GLN A 11 11.65 4.46 -1.06
N PRO A 12 12.89 4.24 -0.58
CA PRO A 12 13.76 3.22 -1.15
C PRO A 12 13.34 1.84 -0.66
N LEU A 13 13.31 0.87 -1.58
CA LEU A 13 12.96 -0.51 -1.33
C LEU A 13 14.07 -1.37 -1.92
N PHE A 14 14.83 -2.05 -1.06
CA PHE A 14 15.93 -2.91 -1.49
C PHE A 14 15.64 -4.37 -1.18
N MET A 15 16.11 -5.23 -2.08
CA MET A 15 16.23 -6.64 -1.81
C MET A 15 17.26 -6.87 -0.70
N ALA A 16 17.26 -8.07 -0.11
CA ALA A 16 18.19 -8.45 0.96
C ALA A 16 19.68 -8.33 0.60
N ASP A 17 20.03 -8.31 -0.70
CA ASP A 17 21.41 -8.11 -1.15
C ASP A 17 21.88 -6.65 -1.12
N GLY A 18 20.98 -5.69 -0.86
CA GLY A 18 21.27 -4.25 -0.82
C GLY A 18 21.68 -3.63 -2.15
N LYS A 19 21.68 -4.39 -3.26
CA LYS A 19 22.10 -3.92 -4.58
C LYS A 19 20.92 -3.68 -5.49
N ARG A 20 19.93 -4.55 -5.41
CA ARG A 20 18.77 -4.53 -6.30
C ARG A 20 17.58 -3.90 -5.60
N GLY A 21 16.87 -3.02 -6.28
CA GLY A 21 15.76 -2.34 -5.63
C GLY A 21 15.06 -1.32 -6.50
N TYR A 22 14.13 -0.64 -5.85
CA TYR A 22 13.32 0.42 -6.41
C TYR A 22 13.34 1.64 -5.51
N LEU A 23 13.02 2.78 -6.12
CA LEU A 23 12.62 3.97 -5.41
C LEU A 23 11.23 4.35 -5.89
N VAL A 24 10.29 4.49 -4.96
CA VAL A 24 8.93 4.96 -5.25
C VAL A 24 8.79 6.37 -4.69
N ALA A 25 8.75 7.38 -5.56
CA ALA A 25 8.69 8.78 -5.16
C ALA A 25 7.40 9.48 -5.55
N ASP A 26 7.25 10.68 -5.00
CA ASP A 26 6.11 11.56 -5.23
C ASP A 26 5.89 11.87 -6.72
N GLY A 27 4.62 12.13 -7.05
CA GLY A 27 4.19 12.27 -8.45
C GLY A 27 4.15 10.94 -9.20
N MET A 28 3.96 9.83 -8.47
CA MET A 28 3.94 8.46 -8.99
C MET A 28 5.12 8.14 -9.89
N ARG A 29 6.34 8.38 -9.39
CA ARG A 29 7.56 8.04 -10.13
C ARG A 29 8.26 6.84 -9.52
N ILE A 30 8.78 5.99 -10.40
CA ILE A 30 9.47 4.77 -10.02
C ILE A 30 10.83 4.75 -10.70
N TRP A 31 11.87 4.47 -9.92
CA TRP A 31 13.18 4.14 -10.44
C TRP A 31 13.58 2.75 -9.98
N ARG A 32 14.43 2.10 -10.78
CA ARG A 32 15.04 0.81 -10.48
C ARG A 32 16.56 0.98 -10.42
N THR A 33 17.18 0.28 -9.50
CA THR A 33 18.63 0.10 -9.43
C THR A 33 18.99 -1.38 -9.38
N LEU A 34 20.18 -1.72 -9.90
CA LEU A 34 20.77 -3.06 -9.86
C LEU A 34 22.13 -3.09 -9.14
N ASP A 35 22.61 -1.92 -8.67
CA ASP A 35 23.97 -1.71 -8.17
C ASP A 35 24.02 -0.88 -6.88
N GLY A 36 22.96 -0.91 -6.08
CA GLY A 36 22.92 -0.24 -4.77
C GLY A 36 22.66 1.25 -4.86
N GLY A 37 22.14 1.73 -5.99
CA GLY A 37 21.78 3.12 -6.21
C GLY A 37 22.89 3.97 -6.83
N GLU A 38 23.99 3.37 -7.29
CA GLU A 38 24.98 4.07 -8.13
C GLU A 38 24.34 4.52 -9.44
N HIS A 39 23.52 3.66 -10.02
CA HIS A 39 22.72 3.97 -11.20
C HIS A 39 21.24 3.70 -10.96
N TRP A 40 20.44 4.69 -11.34
CA TRP A 40 18.99 4.60 -11.39
C TRP A 40 18.51 4.64 -12.83
N GLN A 41 17.52 3.81 -13.12
CA GLN A 41 16.76 3.79 -14.38
C GLN A 41 15.30 4.06 -14.07
N GLU A 42 14.77 5.15 -14.63
CA GLU A 42 13.36 5.50 -14.46
C GLU A 42 12.47 4.50 -15.21
N ILE A 43 11.40 4.07 -14.55
CA ILE A 43 10.31 3.29 -15.14
C ILE A 43 9.18 4.27 -15.42
N ALA A 44 9.13 4.78 -16.65
CA ALA A 44 8.14 5.76 -17.05
C ALA A 44 6.72 5.19 -16.93
N LEU A 45 5.82 5.97 -16.34
CA LEU A 45 4.39 5.70 -16.38
C LEU A 45 3.83 6.16 -17.73
N PRO A 46 2.77 5.49 -18.24
CA PRO A 46 2.11 5.92 -19.45
C PRO A 46 1.38 7.24 -19.20
N SER A 47 1.23 8.05 -20.24
CA SER A 47 0.60 9.36 -20.14
C SER A 47 -0.82 9.34 -19.56
N TRP A 48 -1.59 8.27 -19.79
CA TRP A 48 -2.94 8.12 -19.24
C TRP A 48 -2.93 7.95 -17.72
N ALA A 49 -1.88 7.37 -17.13
CA ALA A 49 -1.79 7.20 -15.68
C ALA A 49 -1.69 8.56 -15.01
N ASN A 50 -0.96 9.51 -15.60
CA ASN A 50 -0.81 10.87 -15.07
C ASN A 50 -2.07 11.75 -15.18
N GLN A 51 -3.10 11.33 -15.93
CA GLN A 51 -4.24 12.18 -16.28
C GLN A 51 -5.41 12.14 -15.30
N GLN A 52 -5.46 11.21 -14.34
CA GLN A 52 -6.67 10.95 -13.55
C GLN A 52 -6.46 10.52 -12.10
N LEU A 53 -5.39 11.01 -11.48
CA LEU A 53 -5.01 10.59 -10.14
C LEU A 53 -5.57 11.56 -9.10
N THR A 54 -6.28 11.01 -8.13
CA THR A 54 -6.78 11.74 -6.96
C THR A 54 -5.65 12.00 -5.97
N GLY A 55 -5.78 13.06 -5.19
CA GLY A 55 -5.00 13.30 -3.99
C GLY A 55 -5.10 12.18 -2.97
N HIS A 56 -4.09 12.12 -2.12
CA HIS A 56 -3.86 11.09 -1.12
C HIS A 56 -5.11 10.79 -0.27
N PRO A 57 -5.53 9.51 -0.09
CA PRO A 57 -6.72 9.16 0.68
C PRO A 57 -6.58 9.42 2.20
N SER A 58 -5.36 9.50 2.74
CA SER A 58 -5.20 9.47 4.20
C SER A 58 -5.58 10.75 4.94
N GLY A 59 -5.95 11.85 4.27
CA GLY A 59 -6.52 13.03 4.95
C GLY A 59 -5.70 13.60 6.13
N ASN A 60 -4.42 13.25 6.28
CA ASN A 60 -3.58 13.78 7.35
C ASN A 60 -3.24 15.22 6.98
N GLY A 61 -4.08 16.12 7.48
CA GLY A 61 -3.96 17.56 7.26
C GLY A 61 -2.56 18.05 7.59
N LEU A 62 -2.11 19.02 6.77
CA LEU A 62 -0.89 19.84 6.89
C LEU A 62 0.24 19.60 5.87
N LEU A 63 0.02 18.87 4.77
CA LEU A 63 0.92 19.03 3.61
C LEU A 63 0.45 20.19 2.71
N PRO A 64 1.32 21.14 2.34
CA PRO A 64 0.95 22.24 1.45
C PRO A 64 0.52 21.70 0.08
N MET A 65 -0.68 22.12 -0.36
CA MET A 65 -1.25 21.80 -1.66
C MET A 65 -0.35 22.33 -2.80
N VAL A 66 0.58 21.52 -3.28
CA VAL A 66 1.24 21.78 -4.57
C VAL A 66 0.31 21.26 -5.68
N LYS A 67 0.03 22.13 -6.66
CA LYS A 67 -1.13 22.04 -7.55
C LYS A 67 -1.04 20.95 -8.64
N ASP A 68 0.08 20.24 -8.75
CA ASP A 68 0.31 19.15 -9.72
C ASP A 68 1.06 17.94 -9.12
N SER A 69 1.26 17.89 -7.80
CA SER A 69 2.09 16.88 -7.11
C SER A 69 1.27 15.82 -6.34
N ARG A 70 -0.05 15.76 -6.57
CA ARG A 70 -0.97 14.96 -5.72
C ARG A 70 -1.13 13.50 -6.15
N ALA A 71 -0.60 13.14 -7.32
CA ALA A 71 -0.53 11.78 -7.80
C ALA A 71 0.41 10.95 -6.92
N THR A 72 -0.12 10.02 -6.13
CA THR A 72 0.67 9.07 -5.35
C THR A 72 0.18 7.65 -5.58
N PHE A 73 1.08 6.68 -5.44
CA PHE A 73 0.65 5.30 -5.24
C PHE A 73 -0.08 5.21 -3.91
N SER A 74 -1.22 4.53 -3.87
CA SER A 74 -2.00 4.34 -2.64
C SER A 74 -1.39 3.24 -1.77
N ALA A 75 -0.66 2.30 -2.38
CA ALA A 75 0.11 1.27 -1.70
C ALA A 75 1.20 0.73 -2.62
N TYR A 76 2.27 0.19 -2.04
CA TYR A 76 3.31 -0.53 -2.76
C TYR A 76 4.09 -1.47 -1.84
N ASP A 77 4.67 -2.52 -2.42
CA ASP A 77 5.47 -3.50 -1.69
C ASP A 77 6.51 -4.13 -2.62
N LEU A 78 7.71 -4.37 -2.08
CA LEU A 78 8.77 -5.12 -2.77
C LEU A 78 8.79 -6.54 -2.23
N ALA A 79 8.36 -7.49 -3.05
CA ALA A 79 8.36 -8.89 -2.69
C ALA A 79 9.76 -9.52 -2.81
N ASP A 80 9.97 -10.66 -2.15
CA ASP A 80 11.22 -11.42 -2.16
C ASP A 80 11.63 -11.89 -3.57
N ASP A 81 10.68 -12.05 -4.49
CA ASP A 81 10.93 -12.34 -5.90
C ASP A 81 11.51 -11.15 -6.69
N GLY A 82 11.67 -10.00 -6.03
CA GLY A 82 12.14 -8.75 -6.58
C GLY A 82 11.08 -7.99 -7.38
N ALA A 83 9.84 -8.46 -7.46
CA ALA A 83 8.79 -7.72 -8.16
C ALA A 83 8.22 -6.63 -7.24
N LEU A 84 8.27 -5.38 -7.71
CA LEU A 84 7.55 -4.28 -7.08
C LEU A 84 6.07 -4.39 -7.44
N ARG A 85 5.20 -4.38 -6.44
CA ARG A 85 3.77 -4.20 -6.63
C ARG A 85 3.40 -2.78 -6.26
N VAL A 86 2.58 -2.15 -7.10
CA VAL A 86 2.08 -0.79 -6.88
C VAL A 86 0.58 -0.75 -7.14
N ALA A 87 -0.14 0.00 -6.32
CA ALA A 87 -1.55 0.26 -6.50
C ALA A 87 -1.83 1.76 -6.57
N PHE A 88 -2.81 2.13 -7.38
CA PHE A 88 -3.35 3.48 -7.41
C PHE A 88 -4.79 3.47 -7.93
N TYR A 89 -5.57 4.46 -7.50
CA TYR A 89 -6.97 4.61 -7.88
C TYR A 89 -7.11 5.42 -9.16
N VAL A 90 -8.02 5.00 -10.05
CA VAL A 90 -8.40 5.74 -11.25
C VAL A 90 -9.89 5.99 -11.27
N ARG A 91 -10.29 7.20 -11.66
CA ARG A 91 -11.69 7.53 -11.95
C ARG A 91 -12.15 6.87 -13.25
N LYS A 92 -11.26 6.86 -14.24
CA LYS A 92 -11.50 6.26 -15.56
C LYS A 92 -10.16 5.90 -16.23
N ALA A 93 -10.05 4.71 -16.78
CA ALA A 93 -8.89 4.33 -17.60
C ALA A 93 -9.34 3.44 -18.75
N LYS A 94 -8.69 3.62 -19.90
CA LYS A 94 -8.86 2.73 -21.05
C LYS A 94 -7.65 1.81 -21.12
N LEU A 95 -7.85 0.55 -20.82
CA LEU A 95 -6.79 -0.46 -20.73
C LEU A 95 -6.73 -1.31 -22.00
N ALA A 96 -5.92 -2.38 -22.01
CA ALA A 96 -5.82 -3.29 -23.13
C ALA A 96 -7.20 -3.87 -23.51
N SER A 97 -7.34 -4.33 -24.77
CA SER A 97 -8.62 -4.79 -25.33
C SER A 97 -9.31 -5.91 -24.53
N GLY A 98 -8.55 -6.75 -23.83
CA GLY A 98 -9.09 -7.80 -22.97
C GLY A 98 -9.66 -7.33 -21.62
N ILE A 99 -9.43 -6.06 -21.25
CA ILE A 99 -9.91 -5.46 -19.99
C ILE A 99 -10.95 -4.38 -20.31
N GLY A 100 -10.67 -3.52 -21.29
CA GLY A 100 -11.56 -2.47 -21.73
C GLY A 100 -11.47 -1.19 -20.90
N GLU A 101 -12.61 -0.50 -20.78
CA GLU A 101 -12.72 0.72 -19.97
C GLU A 101 -13.05 0.34 -18.53
N VAL A 102 -12.31 0.90 -17.58
CA VAL A 102 -12.54 0.74 -16.14
C VAL A 102 -12.82 2.10 -15.53
N THR A 103 -13.69 2.14 -14.53
CA THR A 103 -14.08 3.36 -13.84
C THR A 103 -14.09 3.13 -12.34
N GLU A 104 -13.78 4.18 -11.57
CA GLU A 104 -13.82 4.16 -10.10
C GLU A 104 -13.15 2.91 -9.51
N SER A 105 -11.90 2.65 -9.90
CA SER A 105 -11.23 1.38 -9.64
C SER A 105 -9.79 1.59 -9.15
N THR A 106 -9.32 0.74 -8.23
CA THR A 106 -7.89 0.58 -8.00
C THR A 106 -7.29 -0.37 -9.04
N LEU A 107 -6.15 0.03 -9.61
CA LEU A 107 -5.35 -0.82 -10.48
C LEU A 107 -4.09 -1.24 -9.71
N LEU A 108 -3.83 -2.54 -9.67
CA LEU A 108 -2.61 -3.09 -9.08
C LEU A 108 -1.72 -3.66 -10.18
N TYR A 109 -0.46 -3.23 -10.20
CA TYR A 109 0.54 -3.68 -11.16
C TYR A 109 1.66 -4.43 -10.47
N ARG A 110 2.20 -5.43 -11.16
CA ARG A 110 3.44 -6.13 -10.80
C ARG A 110 4.52 -5.78 -11.81
N LEU A 111 5.61 -5.20 -11.30
CA LEU A 111 6.76 -4.75 -12.07
C LEU A 111 7.96 -5.63 -11.72
N PRO A 112 8.30 -6.64 -12.53
CA PRO A 112 9.46 -7.50 -12.26
C PRO A 112 10.77 -6.73 -12.40
N LEU A 113 11.73 -7.00 -11.51
CA LEU A 113 13.03 -6.34 -11.54
C LEU A 113 13.81 -6.61 -12.82
N SER A 114 13.70 -7.80 -13.40
CA SER A 114 14.41 -8.19 -14.61
C SER A 114 13.74 -7.74 -15.91
N ALA A 115 12.53 -7.18 -15.86
CA ALA A 115 11.79 -6.80 -17.06
C ALA A 115 12.49 -5.66 -17.83
N SER A 116 12.46 -5.72 -19.15
CA SER A 116 12.93 -4.59 -19.98
C SER A 116 11.98 -3.39 -19.87
N LEU A 117 12.46 -2.19 -20.20
CA LEU A 117 11.60 -0.99 -20.20
C LEU A 117 10.40 -1.14 -21.16
N ASP A 118 10.60 -1.80 -22.30
CA ASP A 118 9.53 -2.06 -23.26
C ASP A 118 8.47 -3.04 -22.72
N GLU A 119 8.89 -4.04 -21.94
CA GLU A 119 7.96 -4.94 -21.25
C GLU A 119 7.18 -4.20 -20.16
N LEU A 120 7.84 -3.36 -19.38
CA LEU A 120 7.20 -2.54 -18.35
C LEU A 120 6.21 -1.54 -18.97
N ALA A 121 6.56 -0.91 -20.08
CA ALA A 121 5.68 -0.02 -20.82
C ALA A 121 4.38 -0.72 -21.25
N ARG A 122 4.47 -1.97 -21.73
CA ARG A 122 3.30 -2.79 -22.08
C ARG A 122 2.49 -3.22 -20.87
N LYS A 123 3.15 -3.53 -19.74
CA LYS A 123 2.49 -3.95 -18.49
C LYS A 123 1.54 -2.91 -17.94
N TRP A 124 1.81 -1.63 -18.15
CA TRP A 124 0.87 -0.60 -17.70
C TRP A 124 -0.51 -0.69 -18.37
N MET A 125 -0.65 -1.32 -19.54
CA MET A 125 -1.98 -1.55 -20.13
C MET A 125 -2.69 -2.80 -19.58
N GLN A 126 -2.02 -3.57 -18.71
CA GLN A 126 -2.45 -4.89 -18.24
C GLN A 126 -2.18 -5.01 -16.72
N PRO A 127 -2.99 -4.36 -15.87
CA PRO A 127 -2.91 -4.55 -14.42
C PRO A 127 -3.03 -6.03 -14.05
N GLU A 128 -2.33 -6.43 -12.99
CA GLU A 128 -2.45 -7.77 -12.40
C GLU A 128 -3.85 -7.93 -11.78
N ILE A 129 -4.37 -6.86 -11.17
CA ILE A 129 -5.69 -6.84 -10.52
C ILE A 129 -6.39 -5.50 -10.80
N VAL A 130 -7.69 -5.59 -11.11
CA VAL A 130 -8.61 -4.45 -11.15
C VAL A 130 -9.60 -4.59 -9.99
N LEU A 131 -9.72 -3.54 -9.18
CA LEU A 131 -10.55 -3.50 -7.99
C LEU A 131 -11.61 -2.40 -8.09
N PRO A 132 -12.82 -2.72 -8.58
CA PRO A 132 -13.90 -1.76 -8.68
C PRO A 132 -14.33 -1.26 -7.29
N GLN A 133 -14.57 0.05 -7.21
CA GLN A 133 -15.07 0.78 -6.05
C GLN A 133 -14.33 0.43 -4.75
N GLN A 134 -13.02 0.29 -4.85
CA GLN A 134 -12.15 -0.04 -3.72
C GLN A 134 -10.87 0.78 -3.82
N SER A 135 -10.35 1.20 -2.67
CA SER A 135 -9.02 1.81 -2.53
C SER A 135 -8.11 0.88 -1.77
N VAL A 136 -6.94 0.53 -2.31
CA VAL A 136 -5.95 -0.30 -1.60
C VAL A 136 -5.06 0.61 -0.76
N MET A 137 -4.98 0.33 0.55
CA MET A 137 -4.17 1.07 1.52
C MET A 137 -2.82 0.41 1.79
N ASP A 138 -2.75 -0.91 1.77
CA ASP A 138 -1.49 -1.61 1.93
C ASP A 138 -1.49 -2.93 1.14
N ILE A 139 -0.28 -3.33 0.74
CA ILE A 139 0.02 -4.55 0.00
C ILE A 139 1.11 -5.27 0.78
N LYS A 140 0.95 -6.58 0.97
CA LYS A 140 2.05 -7.46 1.40
C LYS A 140 2.01 -8.78 0.65
N VAL A 141 3.17 -9.24 0.20
CA VAL A 141 3.32 -10.55 -0.44
C VAL A 141 3.91 -11.53 0.57
N SER A 142 3.20 -12.61 0.84
CA SER A 142 3.70 -13.68 1.72
C SER A 142 4.75 -14.53 1.00
N ARG A 143 5.54 -15.27 1.78
CA ARG A 143 6.62 -16.14 1.24
C ARG A 143 6.11 -17.23 0.29
N ASP A 144 4.87 -17.64 0.43
CA ASP A 144 4.20 -18.59 -0.47
C ASP A 144 3.62 -17.91 -1.74
N GLY A 145 3.83 -16.60 -1.89
CA GLY A 145 3.43 -15.82 -3.05
C GLY A 145 2.00 -15.30 -3.02
N ASN A 146 1.25 -15.51 -1.93
CA ASN A 146 -0.09 -14.94 -1.81
C ASN A 146 0.01 -13.41 -1.62
N LEU A 147 -0.93 -12.71 -2.23
CA LEU A 147 -1.04 -11.27 -2.11
C LEU A 147 -2.07 -10.94 -1.03
N ASN A 148 -1.67 -10.12 -0.07
CA ASN A 148 -2.45 -9.73 1.09
C ASN A 148 -2.70 -8.23 1.02
N LEU A 149 -3.96 -7.82 0.86
CA LEU A 149 -4.33 -6.42 0.73
C LEU A 149 -5.15 -5.95 1.93
N ILE A 150 -4.96 -4.68 2.29
CA ILE A 150 -5.94 -3.91 3.02
C ILE A 150 -6.63 -2.98 2.03
N ALA A 151 -7.96 -3.07 1.95
CA ALA A 151 -8.76 -2.27 1.05
C ALA A 151 -9.91 -1.56 1.79
N LEU A 152 -10.17 -0.32 1.41
CA LEU A 152 -11.38 0.42 1.77
C LEU A 152 -12.44 0.19 0.70
N GLN A 153 -13.65 -0.14 1.14
CA GLN A 153 -14.78 -0.45 0.27
C GLN A 153 -15.60 0.81 -0.05
N GLY A 154 -16.14 0.85 -1.26
CA GLY A 154 -16.92 1.96 -1.77
C GLY A 154 -16.09 2.97 -2.56
N GLU A 155 -16.81 3.81 -3.30
CA GLU A 155 -16.22 4.84 -4.14
C GLU A 155 -15.41 5.83 -3.32
N LEU A 156 -14.22 6.17 -3.84
CA LEU A 156 -13.44 7.25 -3.27
C LEU A 156 -14.20 8.56 -3.50
N GLN A 157 -14.43 9.36 -2.45
CA GLN A 157 -15.10 10.65 -2.62
C GLN A 157 -14.24 11.61 -3.45
N SER A 158 -14.88 12.56 -4.14
CA SER A 158 -14.15 13.60 -4.86
C SER A 158 -13.34 14.45 -3.88
N GLU A 159 -12.12 14.87 -4.26
CA GLU A 159 -11.27 15.76 -3.43
C GLU A 159 -11.96 17.06 -2.98
N LYS A 160 -13.04 17.46 -3.66
CA LYS A 160 -13.82 18.65 -3.33
C LYS A 160 -14.81 18.41 -2.18
N VAL A 161 -15.00 17.17 -1.76
CA VAL A 161 -15.94 16.75 -0.72
C VAL A 161 -15.11 16.19 0.42
N ALA A 162 -15.26 16.75 1.62
CA ALA A 162 -14.68 16.16 2.81
C ALA A 162 -15.23 14.75 2.97
N GLU A 163 -14.35 13.76 3.15
CA GLU A 163 -14.76 12.40 3.45
C GLU A 163 -15.28 12.39 4.90
N THR A 164 -16.60 12.56 5.05
CA THR A 164 -17.27 12.67 6.36
C THR A 164 -17.64 11.31 6.95
N GLN A 165 -17.56 10.25 6.16
CA GLN A 165 -17.89 8.89 6.56
C GLN A 165 -16.70 7.97 6.31
N GLN A 166 -16.29 7.26 7.34
CA GLN A 166 -15.28 6.22 7.25
C GLN A 166 -15.78 5.09 6.33
N ARG A 167 -15.00 4.79 5.30
CA ARG A 167 -15.24 3.63 4.43
C ARG A 167 -14.87 2.35 5.16
N GLN A 168 -15.67 1.31 4.96
CA GLN A 168 -15.46 0.02 5.60
C GLN A 168 -14.18 -0.63 5.11
N ALA A 169 -13.32 -1.06 6.04
CA ALA A 169 -12.07 -1.73 5.73
C ALA A 169 -12.27 -3.24 5.56
N ALA A 170 -11.47 -3.84 4.68
CA ALA A 170 -11.42 -5.27 4.49
C ALA A 170 -9.98 -5.75 4.27
N TYR A 171 -9.66 -6.91 4.84
CA TYR A 171 -8.54 -7.73 4.40
C TYR A 171 -8.98 -8.57 3.20
N VAL A 172 -8.14 -8.60 2.16
CA VAL A 172 -8.41 -9.37 0.95
C VAL A 172 -7.17 -10.18 0.59
N GLN A 173 -7.34 -11.48 0.41
CA GLN A 173 -6.30 -12.39 -0.05
C GLN A 173 -6.50 -12.71 -1.53
N TRP A 174 -5.44 -12.57 -2.33
CA TRP A 174 -5.36 -13.16 -3.67
C TRP A 174 -4.39 -14.32 -3.68
N LYS A 175 -4.84 -15.38 -4.35
CA LYS A 175 -4.05 -16.57 -4.61
C LYS A 175 -4.38 -17.08 -6.01
N ASP A 176 -3.35 -17.47 -6.75
CA ASP A 176 -3.48 -18.01 -8.11
C ASP A 176 -4.29 -17.10 -9.06
N GLY A 177 -4.09 -15.78 -8.96
CA GLY A 177 -4.72 -14.79 -9.83
C GLY A 177 -6.18 -14.46 -9.52
N LYS A 178 -6.74 -14.94 -8.42
CA LYS A 178 -8.13 -14.66 -8.00
C LYS A 178 -8.23 -14.35 -6.51
N GLU A 179 -9.29 -13.63 -6.13
CA GLU A 179 -9.62 -13.41 -4.72
C GLU A 179 -9.94 -14.77 -4.11
N SER A 180 -9.16 -15.19 -3.12
CA SER A 180 -9.34 -16.45 -2.40
C SER A 180 -10.21 -16.26 -1.17
N TYR A 181 -10.10 -15.11 -0.50
CA TYR A 181 -10.76 -14.84 0.76
C TYR A 181 -10.87 -13.34 1.04
N ARG A 182 -11.92 -12.95 1.78
CA ARG A 182 -12.14 -11.59 2.26
C ARG A 182 -12.67 -11.61 3.69
N HIS A 183 -12.06 -10.81 4.55
CA HIS A 183 -12.55 -10.48 5.88
C HIS A 183 -12.90 -8.99 5.91
N VAL A 184 -14.13 -8.68 6.28
CA VAL A 184 -14.58 -7.29 6.44
C VAL A 184 -14.46 -6.94 7.92
N PHE A 185 -13.72 -5.88 8.23
CA PHE A 185 -13.51 -5.45 9.60
C PHE A 185 -14.74 -4.72 10.15
N ASP A 186 -14.83 -4.69 11.48
CA ASP A 186 -15.80 -3.87 12.20
C ASP A 186 -15.59 -2.39 11.90
N ALA A 187 -16.67 -1.61 12.00
CA ALA A 187 -16.68 -0.21 11.55
C ALA A 187 -15.73 0.71 12.33
N HIS A 188 -15.34 0.35 13.56
CA HIS A 188 -14.38 1.13 14.35
C HIS A 188 -12.96 0.99 13.83
N VAL A 189 -12.64 -0.07 13.07
CA VAL A 189 -11.27 -0.33 12.61
C VAL A 189 -10.90 0.61 11.48
N VAL A 190 -9.96 1.50 11.77
CA VAL A 190 -9.24 2.33 10.80
C VAL A 190 -7.88 1.66 10.55
N PRO A 191 -7.66 1.00 9.41
CA PRO A 191 -6.41 0.29 9.17
C PRO A 191 -5.26 1.26 8.93
N GLY A 192 -4.06 0.91 9.43
CA GLY A 192 -2.81 1.62 9.17
C GLY A 192 -1.90 0.83 8.24
N ALA A 193 -1.12 -0.08 8.81
CA ALA A 193 -0.11 -0.86 8.10
C ALA A 193 -0.25 -2.36 8.35
N LEU A 194 -0.16 -3.14 7.28
CA LEU A 194 -0.15 -4.60 7.31
C LEU A 194 1.28 -5.12 7.27
N PHE A 195 1.54 -6.13 8.08
CA PHE A 195 2.81 -6.84 8.13
C PHE A 195 2.58 -8.35 8.06
N ILE A 196 3.62 -9.06 7.65
CA ILE A 196 3.66 -10.52 7.65
C ILE A 196 4.75 -10.95 8.62
N GLY A 197 4.37 -11.72 9.62
CA GLY A 197 5.28 -12.25 10.62
C GLY A 197 6.05 -13.47 10.15
N PRO A 198 7.02 -13.93 10.96
CA PRO A 198 7.98 -14.96 10.59
C PRO A 198 7.33 -16.34 10.35
N GLN A 199 6.14 -16.59 10.88
CA GLN A 199 5.32 -17.78 10.63
C GLN A 199 4.12 -17.51 9.70
N ASN A 200 4.17 -16.46 8.87
CA ASN A 200 3.09 -15.99 8.00
C ASN A 200 1.80 -15.54 8.73
N GLN A 201 1.88 -15.24 10.02
CA GLN A 201 0.82 -14.51 10.71
C GLN A 201 0.69 -13.10 10.12
N LEU A 202 -0.54 -12.62 10.02
CA LEU A 202 -0.82 -11.27 9.57
C LEU A 202 -0.94 -10.36 10.79
N VAL A 203 -0.32 -9.18 10.70
CA VAL A 203 -0.34 -8.19 11.77
C VAL A 203 -0.79 -6.87 11.16
N LEU A 204 -1.95 -6.36 11.59
CA LEU A 204 -2.47 -5.08 11.17
C LEU A 204 -2.34 -4.10 12.33
N ALA A 205 -1.48 -3.09 12.19
CA ALA A 205 -1.44 -1.95 13.08
C ALA A 205 -2.40 -0.88 12.54
N GLY A 206 -3.21 -0.30 13.41
CA GLY A 206 -4.16 0.72 13.02
C GLY A 206 -4.75 1.45 14.22
N GLU A 207 -5.94 2.01 14.01
CA GLU A 207 -6.66 2.79 14.99
C GLU A 207 -8.08 2.23 15.17
N SER A 208 -8.61 2.36 16.38
CA SER A 208 -10.02 2.19 16.70
C SER A 208 -10.63 3.57 16.87
N LEU A 209 -11.64 3.88 16.05
CA LEU A 209 -12.38 5.13 16.09
C LEU A 209 -13.89 4.85 16.06
N GLU A 210 -14.54 4.99 17.20
CA GLU A 210 -15.99 4.88 17.28
C GLU A 210 -16.68 6.16 16.78
N SER A 211 -17.88 6.01 16.22
CA SER A 211 -18.66 7.12 15.60
C SER A 211 -18.88 8.37 16.48
N LYS A 212 -18.68 8.28 17.79
CA LYS A 212 -18.87 9.37 18.77
C LYS A 212 -17.57 9.81 19.46
N GLN A 213 -16.44 9.15 19.16
CA GLN A 213 -15.16 9.50 19.74
C GLN A 213 -14.50 10.62 18.92
N THR A 214 -13.83 11.54 19.61
CA THR A 214 -13.03 12.59 18.97
C THR A 214 -11.55 12.23 18.87
N THR A 215 -11.15 11.14 19.52
CA THR A 215 -9.78 10.61 19.55
C THR A 215 -9.84 9.11 19.30
N SER A 216 -8.94 8.60 18.48
CA SER A 216 -8.75 7.17 18.28
C SER A 216 -7.79 6.58 19.32
N ASP A 217 -7.97 5.30 19.60
CA ASP A 217 -6.97 4.48 20.28
C ASP A 217 -6.21 3.65 19.25
N SER A 218 -4.92 3.43 19.49
CA SER A 218 -4.13 2.52 18.69
C SER A 218 -4.54 1.07 18.96
N ILE A 219 -4.65 0.29 17.89
CA ILE A 219 -4.95 -1.14 17.95
C ILE A 219 -3.98 -1.95 17.11
N THR A 220 -3.76 -3.19 17.52
CA THR A 220 -3.10 -4.22 16.73
C THR A 220 -4.06 -5.39 16.57
N LEU A 221 -4.33 -5.79 15.33
CA LEU A 221 -5.06 -7.01 15.02
C LEU A 221 -4.07 -8.07 14.51
N VAL A 222 -4.17 -9.29 15.03
CA VAL A 222 -3.32 -10.41 14.63
C VAL A 222 -4.16 -11.55 14.10
N SER A 223 -3.80 -12.10 12.95
CA SER A 223 -4.40 -13.31 12.41
C SER A 223 -3.35 -14.39 12.22
N THR A 224 -3.61 -15.58 12.76
CA THR A 224 -2.77 -16.79 12.61
C THR A 224 -3.37 -17.80 11.64
N ASP A 225 -4.54 -17.52 11.07
CA ASP A 225 -5.33 -18.43 10.23
C ASP A 225 -5.57 -17.91 8.81
N GLN A 226 -4.61 -17.11 8.31
CA GLN A 226 -4.61 -16.46 6.99
C GLN A 226 -5.76 -15.45 6.82
N GLY A 227 -6.01 -14.68 7.86
CA GLY A 227 -6.94 -13.56 7.88
C GLY A 227 -8.39 -13.93 8.14
N ARG A 228 -8.69 -15.20 8.47
CA ARG A 228 -10.09 -15.64 8.67
C ARG A 228 -10.65 -15.13 9.98
N SER A 229 -9.85 -15.15 11.04
CA SER A 229 -10.11 -14.48 12.31
C SER A 229 -8.97 -13.54 12.68
N TRP A 230 -9.32 -12.51 13.46
CA TRP A 230 -8.39 -11.48 13.91
C TRP A 230 -8.59 -11.25 15.41
N ASP A 231 -7.50 -11.38 16.17
CA ASP A 231 -7.47 -11.05 17.58
C ASP A 231 -7.05 -9.58 17.72
N GLU A 232 -7.96 -8.73 18.17
CA GLU A 232 -7.70 -7.31 18.42
C GLU A 232 -7.09 -7.10 19.82
N THR A 233 -6.09 -6.23 19.89
CA THR A 233 -5.52 -5.72 21.13
C THR A 233 -5.52 -4.20 21.08
N SER A 234 -6.13 -3.54 22.07
CA SER A 234 -5.93 -2.12 22.29
C SER A 234 -4.53 -1.86 22.84
N ASP A 235 -3.76 -1.08 22.10
CA ASP A 235 -2.45 -0.59 22.53
C ASP A 235 -2.55 0.80 23.20
N GLY A 236 -3.77 1.32 23.36
CA GLY A 236 -4.05 2.66 23.90
C GLY A 236 -3.49 3.76 23.01
N MET A 237 -3.08 4.88 23.59
CA MET A 237 -2.49 5.97 22.81
C MET A 237 -1.10 5.60 22.24
N ALA A 238 -0.90 5.77 20.93
CA ALA A 238 0.42 5.79 20.31
C ALA A 238 0.49 6.88 19.23
N TYR A 239 1.66 7.47 19.06
CA TYR A 239 1.95 8.42 17.98
C TYR A 239 2.50 7.75 16.72
N ALA A 240 3.07 6.55 16.87
CA ALA A 240 3.62 5.75 15.78
C ALA A 240 3.79 4.29 16.19
N TRP A 241 3.83 3.41 15.19
CA TRP A 241 4.12 1.99 15.35
C TRP A 241 5.32 1.57 14.50
N TYR A 242 5.98 0.51 14.92
CA TYR A 242 6.96 -0.19 14.11
C TYR A 242 6.85 -1.69 14.38
N TYR A 243 6.83 -2.49 13.32
CA TYR A 243 6.85 -3.94 13.44
C TYR A 243 8.25 -4.49 13.18
N GLU A 244 8.80 -5.16 14.18
CA GLU A 244 10.07 -5.89 14.11
C GLU A 244 9.77 -7.34 13.74
N GLY A 245 9.75 -7.63 12.44
CA GLY A 245 9.36 -8.93 11.89
C GLY A 245 10.19 -10.11 12.41
N GLU A 246 11.51 -9.95 12.51
CA GLU A 246 12.41 -11.01 12.98
C GLU A 246 12.09 -11.50 14.41
N ARG A 247 11.52 -10.63 15.24
CA ARG A 247 11.15 -10.95 16.63
C ARG A 247 9.65 -11.10 16.84
N ASN A 248 8.86 -11.03 15.77
CA ASN A 248 7.40 -10.94 15.84
C ASN A 248 6.92 -9.94 16.91
N ARG A 249 7.45 -8.73 16.86
CA ARG A 249 7.27 -7.73 17.92
C ARG A 249 6.72 -6.44 17.37
N ILE A 250 5.72 -5.86 18.04
CA ILE A 250 5.28 -4.50 17.74
C ILE A 250 5.85 -3.53 18.76
N TRP A 251 6.36 -2.42 18.25
CA TRP A 251 6.81 -1.27 19.00
C TRP A 251 5.78 -0.15 18.84
N LYS A 252 5.56 0.59 19.92
CA LYS A 252 4.79 1.84 19.89
C LYS A 252 5.58 2.97 20.51
N TYR A 253 5.45 4.15 19.93
CA TYR A 253 6.00 5.39 20.48
C TYR A 253 4.89 6.21 21.14
N GLN A 254 5.04 6.53 22.42
CA GLN A 254 4.07 7.29 23.19
C GLN A 254 4.80 8.16 24.23
N LEU A 255 4.45 9.45 24.31
CA LEU A 255 4.94 10.37 25.35
C LEU A 255 6.46 10.28 25.57
N GLN A 256 7.23 10.41 24.48
CA GLN A 256 8.71 10.36 24.50
C GLN A 256 9.31 9.01 24.93
N SER A 257 8.52 7.94 24.96
CA SER A 257 8.95 6.60 25.34
C SER A 257 8.60 5.57 24.27
N LEU A 258 9.46 4.54 24.14
CA LEU A 258 9.22 3.39 23.29
C LEU A 258 8.79 2.20 24.15
N TYR A 259 7.69 1.58 23.76
CA TYR A 259 7.17 0.37 24.38
C TYR A 259 7.14 -0.73 23.33
N TRP A 260 7.20 -1.98 23.76
CA TRP A 260 7.07 -3.12 22.87
C TRP A 260 6.36 -4.28 23.53
N ARG A 261 5.77 -5.14 22.70
CA ARG A 261 5.29 -6.46 23.10
C ARG A 261 5.54 -7.47 22.01
N GLU A 262 5.79 -8.70 22.42
CA GLU A 262 5.78 -9.84 21.50
C GLU A 262 4.34 -10.17 21.12
N LEU A 263 4.16 -10.48 19.84
CA LEU A 263 2.90 -10.96 19.30
C LEU A 263 2.91 -12.49 19.36
N LYS A 264 1.73 -13.08 19.57
CA LYS A 264 1.54 -14.53 19.52
C LYS A 264 1.32 -15.00 18.09
#